data_AF-A0A812NFS6-F1
#
_entry.id   AF-A0A812NFS6-F1
#
_cell.length_a   1.000
_cell.length_b   1.000
_cell.length_c   1.000
_cell.angle_alpha   90.00
_cell.angle_beta   90.00
_cell.angle_gamma   90.00
#
_symmetry.space_group_name_H-M   'P 1'
#
loop_
_entity.id
_entity.type
_entity.pdbx_description
1 polymer ?
#
loop_
_entity_poly.entity_id
_entity_poly.type
_entity_poly.pdbx_seq_one_letter_code
_entity_poly.pdbx_strand_id
1 'polypeptide(L)'
;MGLSGSHLHCETVRDVSPFTTEIIVVNNMQTPLLVIEAQHHGDATPANGIEHQVPPGEHAIMSGYLVEPRATIFIRTGLHTAKKILVPNLGRISVNNEPHGLKVETVDEQVSIEDFDGDAALIKGNDTVPMLMRNEHFKDVAPEGSPVNLKVGGA
;
A
#
# COMPACT_ATOMS: atom_id res chain seq x y z
N MET A 1 -35.03 30.42 20.13
CA MET A 1 -33.94 31.00 19.33
C MET A 1 -32.68 30.21 19.64
N GLY A 2 -32.27 29.32 18.73
CA GLY A 2 -31.10 28.46 18.87
C GLY A 2 -29.99 28.89 17.92
N LEU A 3 -28.78 29.03 18.47
CA LEU A 3 -27.49 29.29 17.83
C LEU A 3 -27.05 28.01 17.08
N SER A 4 -26.56 28.04 15.82
CA SER A 4 -25.23 28.47 15.34
C SER A 4 -24.40 27.26 14.88
N GLY A 5 -23.86 27.36 13.67
CA GLY A 5 -22.75 26.53 13.15
C GLY A 5 -23.17 25.12 12.74
N SER A 6 -22.82 24.58 11.58
CA SER A 6 -21.68 24.88 10.73
C SER A 6 -21.96 24.32 9.34
N HIS A 7 -21.56 25.08 8.32
CA HIS A 7 -21.37 24.62 6.95
C HIS A 7 -20.71 23.24 6.95
N LEU A 8 -21.48 22.18 6.64
CA LEU A 8 -20.91 20.96 6.08
C LEU A 8 -20.62 21.28 4.61
N HIS A 9 -19.54 22.03 4.42
CA HIS A 9 -18.91 22.17 3.12
C HIS A 9 -18.26 20.82 2.82
N CYS A 10 -19.01 19.95 2.14
CA CYS A 10 -18.48 18.70 1.62
C CYS A 10 -17.63 19.02 0.38
N GLU A 11 -16.48 19.66 0.59
CA GLU A 11 -15.46 19.81 -0.43
C GLU A 11 -14.67 18.50 -0.49
N THR A 12 -15.15 17.64 -1.36
CA THR A 12 -14.45 16.69 -2.23
C THR A 12 -15.45 15.56 -2.39
N VAL A 13 -16.03 15.42 -3.59
CA VAL A 13 -16.70 14.20 -3.98
C VAL A 13 -15.62 13.13 -3.94
N ARG A 14 -15.44 12.47 -2.79
CA ARG A 14 -14.96 11.10 -2.77
C ARG A 14 -15.95 10.36 -3.65
N ASP A 15 -15.49 9.66 -4.66
CA ASP A 15 -16.33 8.78 -5.46
C ASP A 15 -16.96 7.75 -4.51
N VAL A 16 -18.16 8.07 -4.01
CA VAL A 16 -18.84 7.26 -2.99
C VAL A 16 -19.40 6.06 -3.73
N SER A 17 -18.77 4.92 -3.52
CA SER A 17 -19.26 3.63 -4.00
C SER A 17 -20.54 3.19 -3.28
N PRO A 18 -21.50 2.56 -3.97
CA PRO A 18 -22.55 1.77 -3.32
C PRO A 18 -22.06 0.39 -2.80
N PHE A 19 -20.86 -0.05 -3.20
CA PHE A 19 -20.23 -1.31 -2.82
C PHE A 19 -18.93 -1.06 -2.02
N THR A 20 -18.93 -1.45 -0.74
CA THR A 20 -17.70 -1.50 0.06
C THR A 20 -17.05 -2.85 -0.15
N THR A 21 -15.83 -2.85 -0.69
CA THR A 21 -14.97 -4.03 -0.77
C THR A 21 -14.17 -4.12 0.52
N GLU A 22 -14.37 -5.19 1.28
CA GLU A 22 -13.55 -5.52 2.44
C GLU A 22 -12.36 -6.38 2.00
N ILE A 23 -11.14 -5.99 2.38
CA ILE A 23 -9.92 -6.74 2.11
C ILE A 23 -9.33 -7.18 3.44
N ILE A 24 -8.95 -8.44 3.56
CA ILE A 24 -8.32 -8.97 4.76
C ILE A 24 -6.81 -9.09 4.53
N VAL A 25 -6.03 -8.33 5.28
CA VAL A 25 -4.56 -8.39 5.28
C VAL A 25 -4.08 -9.04 6.56
N VAL A 26 -3.35 -10.15 6.43
CA VAL A 26 -2.70 -10.84 7.54
C VAL A 26 -1.22 -10.49 7.52
N ASN A 27 -0.80 -9.64 8.44
CA ASN A 27 0.60 -9.29 8.63
C ASN A 27 1.24 -10.25 9.65
N ASN A 28 1.99 -11.25 9.18
CA ASN A 28 2.69 -12.21 10.03
C ASN A 28 4.05 -11.70 10.53
N MET A 29 4.40 -10.43 10.26
CA MET A 29 5.62 -9.81 10.76
C MET A 29 5.42 -9.25 12.17
N GLN A 30 6.53 -8.88 12.82
CA GLN A 30 6.52 -8.19 14.12
C GLN A 30 6.39 -6.66 14.00
N THR A 31 6.48 -6.12 12.78
CA THR A 31 6.45 -4.69 12.50
C THR A 31 5.23 -4.33 11.65
N PRO A 32 4.71 -3.10 11.75
CA PRO A 32 3.63 -2.63 10.87
C PRO A 32 4.02 -2.71 9.39
N LEU A 33 3.09 -3.14 8.55
CA LEU A 33 3.19 -3.16 7.10
C LEU A 33 2.53 -1.91 6.53
N LEU A 34 3.15 -1.27 5.54
CA LEU A 34 2.50 -0.21 4.78
C LEU A 34 1.91 -0.79 3.49
N VAL A 35 0.62 -0.55 3.29
CA VAL A 35 -0.13 -0.95 2.09
C VAL A 35 -0.66 0.32 1.43
N ILE A 36 -0.53 0.42 0.11
CA ILE A 36 -1.05 1.55 -0.67
C ILE A 36 -2.25 1.07 -1.46
N GLU A 37 -3.43 1.63 -1.21
CA GLU A 37 -4.64 1.36 -1.98
C GLU A 37 -4.76 2.34 -3.15
N ALA A 38 -4.94 1.84 -4.37
CA ALA A 38 -5.15 2.67 -5.55
C ALA A 38 -6.49 3.44 -5.44
N GLN A 39 -6.57 4.67 -5.93
CA GLN A 39 -7.87 5.38 -5.96
C GLN A 39 -8.75 4.99 -7.15
N HIS A 40 -8.15 4.45 -8.21
CA HIS A 40 -8.83 4.11 -9.46
C HIS A 40 -8.43 2.72 -9.94
N HIS A 41 -9.40 1.92 -10.37
CA HIS A 41 -9.13 0.56 -10.87
C HIS A 41 -8.62 0.55 -12.33
N GLY A 42 -9.22 1.36 -13.20
CA GLY A 42 -8.91 1.38 -14.64
C GLY A 42 -7.51 1.87 -15.00
N ASP A 43 -6.92 2.70 -14.12
CA ASP A 43 -5.53 3.15 -14.19
C ASP A 43 -4.93 3.11 -12.78
N ALA A 44 -4.83 1.90 -12.22
CA ALA A 44 -4.36 1.71 -10.87
C ALA A 44 -2.87 2.05 -10.76
N THR A 45 -2.58 3.12 -10.01
CA THR A 45 -1.23 3.57 -9.72
C THR A 45 -1.06 3.73 -8.21
N PRO A 46 0.14 3.53 -7.66
CA PRO A 46 0.43 3.86 -6.27
C PRO A 46 0.48 5.37 -6.01
N ALA A 47 0.64 6.20 -7.05
CA ALA A 47 0.62 7.65 -6.91
C ALA A 47 -0.76 8.13 -6.47
N ASN A 48 -0.79 8.96 -5.44
CA ASN A 48 -2.00 9.43 -4.74
C ASN A 48 -2.83 8.31 -4.08
N GLY A 49 -2.29 7.09 -3.94
CA GLY A 49 -2.98 6.02 -3.23
C GLY A 49 -3.22 6.33 -1.74
N ILE A 50 -4.17 5.64 -1.13
CA ILE A 50 -4.47 5.75 0.29
C ILE A 50 -3.51 4.83 1.06
N GLU A 51 -2.83 5.40 2.05
CA GLU A 51 -1.87 4.67 2.88
C GLU A 51 -2.57 3.98 4.06
N HIS A 52 -2.34 2.67 4.19
CA HIS A 52 -2.84 1.86 5.29
C HIS A 52 -1.67 1.28 6.09
N GLN A 53 -1.61 1.63 7.37
CA GLN A 53 -0.67 1.02 8.31
C GLN A 53 -1.33 -0.22 8.93
N VAL A 54 -0.89 -1.40 8.48
CA VAL A 54 -1.42 -2.69 8.91
C VAL A 54 -0.57 -3.22 10.07
N PRO A 55 -1.07 -3.23 11.32
CA PRO A 55 -0.32 -3.77 12.45
C PRO A 55 -0.12 -5.30 12.32
N PRO A 56 0.80 -5.90 13.08
CA PRO A 56 0.90 -7.36 13.19
C PRO A 56 -0.44 -8.02 13.50
N GLY A 57 -0.75 -9.11 12.79
CA GLY A 57 -2.02 -9.84 12.89
C GLY A 57 -2.96 -9.59 11.70
N GLU A 58 -4.25 -9.82 11.92
CA GLU A 58 -5.30 -9.67 10.90
C GLU A 58 -5.90 -8.27 10.95
N HIS A 59 -6.04 -7.65 9.78
CA HIS A 59 -6.61 -6.31 9.64
C HIS A 59 -7.49 -6.22 8.39
N ALA A 60 -8.68 -5.64 8.55
CA ALA A 60 -9.60 -5.40 7.44
C ALA A 60 -9.44 -3.97 6.91
N ILE A 61 -9.24 -3.83 5.60
CA ILE A 61 -9.24 -2.55 4.90
C ILE A 61 -10.58 -2.40 4.19
N MET A 62 -11.29 -1.31 4.48
CA MET A 62 -12.53 -0.95 3.79
C MET A 62 -12.22 -0.09 2.58
N SER A 63 -12.50 -0.64 1.41
CA SER A 63 -12.24 -0.01 0.13
C SER A 63 -13.56 0.38 -0.54
N GLY A 64 -13.63 1.58 -1.10
CA GLY A 64 -14.84 2.08 -1.77
C GLY A 64 -14.57 2.42 -3.23
N TYR A 65 -15.15 1.67 -4.18
CA TYR A 65 -15.08 1.99 -5.62
C TYR A 65 -16.41 1.99 -6.34
N LEU A 66 -16.68 3.06 -7.10
CA LEU A 66 -17.88 3.19 -7.94
C LEU A 66 -17.97 2.11 -9.04
N VAL A 67 -16.83 1.57 -9.49
CA VAL A 67 -16.73 0.65 -10.65
C VAL A 67 -15.81 -0.52 -10.29
N GLU A 68 -16.41 -1.71 -10.22
CA GLU A 68 -15.85 -3.03 -9.88
C GLU A 68 -15.62 -3.38 -8.39
N PRO A 69 -15.97 -4.60 -7.95
CA PRO A 69 -15.86 -5.03 -6.55
C PRO A 69 -14.43 -5.46 -6.15
N ARG A 70 -13.41 -5.02 -6.89
CA ARG A 70 -12.01 -5.41 -6.67
C ARG A 70 -11.19 -4.19 -6.27
N ALA A 71 -10.46 -4.32 -5.18
CA ALA A 71 -9.48 -3.35 -4.78
C ALA A 71 -8.12 -3.66 -5.40
N THR A 72 -7.40 -2.62 -5.80
CA THR A 72 -6.00 -2.75 -6.18
C THR A 72 -5.14 -2.17 -5.07
N ILE A 73 -4.27 -3.01 -4.51
CA ILE A 73 -3.31 -2.59 -3.49
C ILE A 73 -1.88 -2.84 -3.95
N PHE A 74 -0.97 -2.00 -3.48
CA PHE A 74 0.45 -2.09 -3.74
C PHE A 74 1.20 -2.27 -2.44
N ILE A 75 2.17 -3.18 -2.44
CA ILE A 75 3.04 -3.45 -1.30
C ILE A 75 4.47 -3.45 -1.79
N ARG A 76 5.32 -2.61 -1.19
CA ARG A 76 6.76 -2.66 -1.41
C ARG A 76 7.34 -3.85 -0.67
N THR A 77 7.81 -4.84 -1.42
CA THR A 77 8.28 -6.12 -0.87
C THR A 77 9.79 -6.14 -0.65
N GLY A 78 10.55 -5.31 -1.35
CA GLY A 78 12.00 -5.22 -1.22
C GLY A 78 12.51 -3.88 -1.72
N LEU A 79 13.82 -3.63 -1.63
CA LEU A 79 14.40 -2.32 -1.98
C LEU A 79 14.02 -1.89 -3.41
N HIS A 80 13.98 -2.84 -4.34
CA HIS A 80 13.69 -2.65 -5.76
C HIS A 80 12.54 -3.54 -6.26
N THR A 81 11.75 -4.12 -5.34
CA THR A 81 10.64 -5.01 -5.71
C THR A 81 9.37 -4.58 -5.01
N ALA A 82 8.25 -4.68 -5.72
CA ALA A 82 6.93 -4.43 -5.19
C ALA A 82 5.92 -5.34 -5.88
N LYS A 83 4.76 -5.53 -5.24
CA LYS A 83 3.65 -6.30 -5.77
C LYS A 83 2.46 -5.39 -6.04
N LYS A 84 1.78 -5.64 -7.15
CA LYS A 84 0.44 -5.16 -7.46
C LYS A 84 -0.53 -6.30 -7.19
N ILE A 85 -1.55 -6.04 -6.40
CA ILE A 85 -2.45 -7.09 -5.92
C ILE A 85 -3.88 -6.67 -6.19
N LEU A 86 -4.63 -7.49 -6.94
CA LEU A 86 -6.05 -7.30 -7.18
C LEU A 86 -6.82 -8.22 -6.23
N VAL A 87 -7.59 -7.62 -5.33
CA VAL A 87 -8.27 -8.32 -4.24
C VAL A 87 -9.79 -8.16 -4.39
N PRO A 88 -10.56 -9.26 -4.54
CA PRO A 88 -12.02 -9.19 -4.53
C PRO A 88 -12.56 -8.89 -3.13
N ASN A 89 -13.85 -8.62 -3.03
CA ASN A 89 -14.51 -8.48 -1.73
C ASN A 89 -14.34 -9.73 -0.85
N LEU A 90 -13.96 -9.51 0.41
CA LEU A 90 -13.56 -10.51 1.40
C LEU A 90 -12.30 -11.31 1.04
N GLY A 91 -11.55 -10.88 0.01
CA GLY A 91 -10.30 -11.50 -0.38
C GLY A 91 -9.24 -11.36 0.70
N ARG A 92 -8.43 -12.41 0.86
CA ARG A 92 -7.43 -12.50 1.93
C ARG A 92 -6.02 -12.62 1.39
N ILE A 93 -5.11 -11.81 1.92
CA ILE A 93 -3.67 -11.92 1.65
C ILE A 93 -2.89 -12.09 2.96
N SER A 94 -1.78 -12.81 2.89
CA SER A 94 -0.82 -12.98 3.97
C SER A 94 0.53 -12.40 3.57
N VAL A 95 1.16 -11.66 4.48
CA VAL A 95 2.48 -11.07 4.29
C VAL A 95 3.44 -11.64 5.32
N ASN A 96 4.53 -12.23 4.84
CA ASN A 96 5.55 -12.91 5.62
C ASN A 96 6.91 -12.26 5.42
N ASN A 97 7.80 -12.38 6.41
CA ASN A 97 9.21 -12.03 6.23
C ASN A 97 9.89 -13.03 5.29
N GLU A 98 10.74 -12.52 4.41
CA GLU A 98 11.71 -13.28 3.64
C GLU A 98 13.14 -12.78 3.91
N PRO A 99 14.18 -13.58 3.64
CA PRO A 99 15.56 -13.15 3.83
C PRO A 99 15.85 -11.81 3.16
N HIS A 100 15.27 -11.53 1.98
CA HIS A 100 15.50 -10.30 1.22
C HIS A 100 14.25 -9.44 1.04
N GLY A 101 13.40 -9.38 2.07
CA GLY A 101 12.23 -8.51 2.07
C GLY A 101 10.97 -9.20 2.56
N LEU A 102 9.90 -9.09 1.78
CA LEU A 102 8.57 -9.58 2.11
C LEU A 102 8.06 -10.54 1.04
N LYS A 103 7.37 -11.57 1.49
CA LYS A 103 6.59 -12.47 0.66
C LYS A 103 5.12 -12.16 0.82
N VAL A 104 4.41 -11.96 -0.28
CA VAL A 104 2.96 -11.83 -0.31
C VAL A 104 2.37 -13.11 -0.89
N GLU A 105 1.44 -13.71 -0.18
CA GLU A 105 0.79 -14.96 -0.55
C GLU A 105 -0.72 -14.88 -0.31
N THR A 106 -1.46 -15.76 -0.98
CA THR A 106 -2.90 -15.91 -0.78
C THR A 106 -3.29 -17.37 -0.97
N VAL A 107 -4.39 -17.76 -0.33
CA VAL A 107 -5.08 -19.05 -0.56
C VAL A 107 -6.37 -18.85 -1.37
N ASP A 108 -6.72 -17.60 -1.66
CA ASP A 108 -7.91 -17.22 -2.42
C ASP A 108 -7.56 -17.18 -3.91
N GLU A 109 -8.19 -18.07 -4.68
CA GLU A 109 -7.97 -18.21 -6.13
C GLU A 109 -8.39 -16.98 -6.93
N GLN A 110 -9.22 -16.09 -6.36
CA GLN A 110 -9.69 -14.89 -7.03
C GLN A 110 -8.77 -13.67 -6.81
N VAL A 111 -7.76 -13.80 -5.94
CA VAL A 111 -6.74 -12.78 -5.73
C VAL A 111 -5.63 -12.93 -6.76
N SER A 112 -5.33 -11.86 -7.50
CA SER A 112 -4.15 -11.82 -8.38
C SER A 112 -3.00 -11.12 -7.67
N ILE A 113 -1.82 -11.76 -7.62
CA ILE A 113 -0.59 -11.17 -7.10
C ILE A 113 0.41 -11.11 -8.25
N GLU A 114 0.72 -9.90 -8.70
CA GLU A 114 1.60 -9.63 -9.83
C GLU A 114 2.82 -8.84 -9.36
N ASP A 115 3.95 -9.01 -10.05
CA ASP A 115 5.06 -8.08 -9.92
C ASP A 115 4.64 -6.70 -10.40
N PHE A 116 5.02 -5.66 -9.65
CA PHE A 116 4.80 -4.29 -10.11
C PHE A 116 5.87 -3.94 -11.14
N ASP A 117 5.44 -3.71 -12.39
CA ASP A 117 6.33 -3.37 -13.50
C ASP A 117 6.93 -1.95 -13.42
N GLY A 118 6.42 -1.11 -12.51
CA GLY A 118 6.93 0.23 -12.27
C GLY A 118 8.05 0.26 -11.24
N ASP A 119 8.54 1.47 -10.96
CA ASP A 119 9.58 1.66 -9.96
C ASP A 119 9.05 1.46 -8.53
N ALA A 120 9.55 0.42 -7.85
CA ALA A 120 9.19 0.09 -6.48
C ALA A 120 9.46 1.23 -5.49
N ALA A 121 10.41 2.13 -5.76
CA ALA A 121 10.71 3.27 -4.90
C ALA A 121 9.60 4.33 -4.87
N LEU A 122 8.66 4.30 -5.84
CA LEU A 122 7.43 5.10 -5.81
C LEU A 122 6.46 4.65 -4.72
N ILE A 123 6.59 3.40 -4.26
CA ILE A 123 5.75 2.83 -3.21
C ILE A 123 6.50 3.02 -1.88
N LYS A 124 5.83 3.63 -0.91
CA LYS A 124 6.38 3.75 0.44
C LYS A 124 6.40 2.38 1.11
N GLY A 125 7.33 2.18 2.05
CA GLY A 125 7.43 0.96 2.84
C GLY A 125 8.01 1.24 4.22
N ASN A 126 7.75 0.34 5.16
CA ASN A 126 8.39 0.35 6.48
C ASN A 126 9.55 -0.63 6.50
N ASP A 127 10.73 -0.21 6.96
CA ASP A 127 11.89 -1.10 7.06
C ASP A 127 11.56 -2.35 7.87
N THR A 128 11.93 -3.50 7.32
CA THR A 128 11.68 -4.81 7.95
C THR A 128 12.83 -5.16 8.90
N VAL A 129 12.58 -6.02 9.89
CA VAL A 129 13.64 -6.48 10.80
C VAL A 129 14.84 -7.07 10.04
N PRO A 130 14.67 -7.96 9.03
CA PRO A 130 15.79 -8.44 8.22
C PRO A 130 16.58 -7.32 7.52
N MET A 131 15.91 -6.28 7.02
CA MET A 131 16.58 -5.13 6.39
C MET A 131 17.38 -4.31 7.40
N LEU A 132 16.81 -4.04 8.58
CA LEU A 132 17.49 -3.33 9.66
C LEU A 132 18.75 -4.07 10.12
N MET A 133 18.72 -5.41 10.19
CA MET A 133 19.90 -6.22 10.51
C MET A 133 21.02 -6.12 9.47
N ARG A 134 20.69 -5.78 8.21
CA ARG A 134 21.65 -5.56 7.12
C ARG A 134 22.00 -4.09 6.91
N ASN A 135 21.46 -3.18 7.72
CA ASN A 135 21.59 -1.74 7.53
C ASN A 135 21.11 -1.27 6.15
N GLU A 136 20.01 -1.86 5.67
CA GLU A 136 19.28 -1.49 4.45
C GLU A 136 18.01 -0.72 4.83
N HIS A 137 17.70 0.36 4.11
CA HIS A 137 16.49 1.14 4.35
C HIS A 137 15.75 1.49 3.05
N PHE A 138 14.42 1.48 3.09
CA PHE A 138 13.60 1.88 1.93
C PHE A 138 13.82 3.33 1.51
N LYS A 139 14.11 4.22 2.47
CA LYS A 139 14.36 5.65 2.24
C LYS A 139 15.68 5.92 1.49
N ASP A 140 16.59 4.95 1.45
CA ASP A 140 17.89 5.12 0.80
C ASP A 140 17.82 4.90 -0.71
N VAL A 141 16.69 4.37 -1.20
CA VAL A 141 16.42 4.17 -2.64
C VAL A 141 15.43 5.25 -3.09
N ALA A 142 15.91 6.15 -3.94
CA ALA A 142 15.09 7.16 -4.58
C ALA A 142 14.51 6.64 -5.90
N PRO A 143 13.35 7.17 -6.34
CA PRO A 143 12.78 6.80 -7.63
C PRO A 143 13.71 7.09 -8.81
N GLU A 144 13.71 6.22 -9.81
CA GLU A 144 14.42 6.41 -11.07
C GLU A 144 14.03 7.74 -11.72
N GLY A 145 15.02 8.59 -12.01
CA GLY A 145 14.81 9.95 -12.54
C GLY A 145 14.70 11.06 -11.48
N SER A 146 14.78 10.74 -10.19
CA SER A 146 14.91 11.76 -9.14
C SER A 146 16.26 12.48 -9.24
N PRO A 147 16.33 13.82 -9.09
CA PRO A 147 17.61 14.52 -9.10
C PRO A 147 18.49 14.00 -7.97
N VAL A 148 19.62 13.40 -8.33
CA VAL A 148 20.63 12.91 -7.39
C VAL A 148 21.12 14.09 -6.57
N ASN A 149 20.72 14.17 -5.31
CA ASN A 149 21.25 15.16 -4.39
C ASN A 149 22.65 14.69 -3.99
N LEU A 150 23.64 14.97 -4.85
CA LEU A 150 25.05 14.80 -4.52
C LEU A 150 25.33 15.63 -3.28
N LYS A 151 25.40 14.97 -2.12
CA LYS A 151 26.05 15.55 -0.95
C LYS A 151 27.51 15.80 -1.32
N VAL A 152 27.81 17.04 -1.69
CA VAL A 152 29.17 17.54 -1.78
C VAL A 152 29.73 17.46 -0.35
N GLY A 153 30.56 16.46 -0.10
CA GLY A 153 31.31 16.35 1.15
C GLY A 153 32.22 17.58 1.28
N GLY A 154 31.86 18.48 2.19
CA GLY A 154 32.75 19.53 2.67
C GLY A 154 33.72 18.92 3.67
N ALA A 155 34.98 18.83 3.25
CA ALA A 155 36.13 18.64 4.13
C ALA A 155 36.40 19.90 4.96
#